data_AF-A0A645FGJ0-F1
#
_entry.id   AF-A0A645FGJ0-F1
#
_cell.length_a   1.000
_cell.length_b   1.000
_cell.length_c   1.000
_cell.angle_alpha   90.00
_cell.angle_beta   90.00
_cell.angle_gamma   90.00
#
_symmetry.space_group_name_H-M   'P 1'
#
loop_
_entity.id
_entity.type
_entity.pdbx_description
1 polymer ?
#
loop_
_entity_poly.entity_id
_entity_poly.type
_entity_poly.pdbx_seq_one_letter_code
_entity_poly.pdbx_strand_id
1 'polypeptide(L)'
;MKYGDKIIYMEGIIVEVHDGCVALDLKGRLGFMKVPMRMLITDYPLKVGQEVGFNMSYLEVLSPDANEKYVSNIEKRNKSDKEVEL
;
A
#
# COMPACT_ATOMS: atom_id res chain seq x y z
N MET A 1 -11.59 -17.07 -7.32
CA MET A 1 -11.55 -16.37 -6.02
C MET A 1 -12.58 -17.01 -5.11
N LYS A 2 -12.16 -17.41 -3.90
CA LYS A 2 -13.01 -18.10 -2.91
C LYS A 2 -13.85 -17.14 -2.05
N TYR A 3 -13.73 -15.83 -2.26
CA TYR A 3 -14.30 -14.80 -1.41
C TYR A 3 -14.81 -13.66 -2.33
N GLY A 4 -16.08 -13.25 -2.34
CA GLY A 4 -17.19 -13.53 -1.41
C GLY A 4 -17.66 -12.24 -0.75
N ASP A 5 -18.36 -11.40 -1.51
CA ASP A 5 -19.45 -10.46 -1.15
C ASP A 5 -19.40 -9.50 0.05
N LYS A 6 -18.37 -9.47 0.92
CA LYS A 6 -18.38 -8.56 2.09
C LYS A 6 -17.31 -7.48 2.01
N ILE A 7 -17.71 -6.29 1.60
CA ILE A 7 -16.90 -5.08 1.79
C ILE A 7 -16.67 -4.89 3.30
N ILE A 8 -15.41 -4.91 3.74
CA ILE A 8 -15.03 -4.72 5.14
C ILE A 8 -14.63 -3.25 5.31
N TYR A 9 -15.36 -2.52 6.13
CA TYR A 9 -14.90 -1.20 6.54
C TYR A 9 -13.70 -1.33 7.46
N MET A 10 -12.63 -0.63 7.10
CA MET A 10 -11.38 -0.57 7.84
C MET A 10 -11.01 0.87 8.13
N GLU A 11 -10.28 1.06 9.21
CA GLU A 11 -9.82 2.36 9.64
C GLU A 11 -8.29 2.35 9.74
N GLY A 12 -7.67 3.51 9.60
CA GLY A 12 -6.24 3.70 9.66
C GLY A 12 -5.89 5.09 10.19
N ILE A 13 -4.61 5.32 10.39
CA ILE A 13 -4.06 6.62 10.79
C ILE A 13 -2.98 7.00 9.78
N ILE A 14 -2.98 8.25 9.34
CA ILE A 14 -1.93 8.79 8.48
C ILE A 14 -0.64 8.94 9.32
N VAL A 15 0.42 8.24 8.95
CA VAL A 15 1.70 8.27 9.66
C VAL A 15 2.78 9.08 8.94
N GLU A 16 2.77 9.08 7.60
CA GLU A 16 3.66 9.92 6.80
C GLU A 16 2.88 10.53 5.63
N VAL A 17 3.18 11.78 5.33
CA VAL A 17 2.65 12.48 4.16
C VAL A 17 3.83 12.88 3.31
N HIS A 18 3.92 12.29 2.12
CA HIS A 18 4.83 12.73 1.08
C HIS A 18 4.01 13.44 -0.01
N ASP A 19 4.61 14.32 -0.80
CA ASP A 19 3.94 15.12 -1.84
C ASP A 19 3.08 14.34 -2.86
N GLY A 20 3.21 13.02 -2.95
CA GLY A 20 2.40 12.18 -3.85
C GLY A 20 1.72 10.98 -3.22
N CYS A 21 2.08 10.59 -2.01
CA CYS A 21 1.50 9.43 -1.34
C CYS A 21 1.42 9.64 0.15
N VAL A 22 0.41 9.00 0.72
CA VAL A 22 0.18 9.00 2.14
C VAL A 22 0.36 7.59 2.64
N ALA A 23 1.18 7.50 3.65
CA ALA A 23 1.40 6.31 4.40
C ALA A 23 0.28 6.14 5.43
N LEU A 24 -0.51 5.10 5.25
CA LEU A 24 -1.54 4.71 6.21
C LEU A 24 -1.05 3.54 7.04
N ASP A 25 -1.16 3.71 8.35
CA ASP A 25 -1.08 2.62 9.30
C ASP A 25 -2.49 2.10 9.56
N LEU A 26 -2.76 0.87 9.15
CA LEU A 26 -4.08 0.27 9.27
C LEU A 26 -4.34 -0.12 10.74
N LYS A 27 -5.41 0.44 11.33
CA LYS A 27 -5.84 0.11 12.70
C LYS A 27 -6.13 -1.38 12.79
N GLY A 28 -5.81 -1.95 13.94
CA GLY A 28 -5.81 -3.41 14.10
C GLY A 28 -4.53 -4.09 13.61
N ARG A 29 -3.47 -3.32 13.30
CA ARG A 29 -2.13 -3.80 12.92
C ARG A 29 -2.11 -4.61 11.63
N LEU A 30 -2.94 -4.23 10.65
CA LEU A 30 -3.03 -4.92 9.36
C LEU A 30 -1.89 -4.55 8.40
N GLY A 31 -0.96 -3.72 8.86
CA GLY A 31 0.23 -3.33 8.15
C GLY A 31 0.15 -1.91 7.62
N PHE A 32 1.19 -1.58 6.87
CA PHE A 32 1.37 -0.27 6.31
C PHE A 32 0.99 -0.27 4.84
N MET A 33 0.20 0.71 4.45
CA MET A 33 -0.26 0.86 3.08
C MET A 33 0.04 2.27 2.62
N LYS A 34 0.92 2.40 1.62
CA LYS A 34 1.05 3.68 0.90
C LYS A 34 -0.12 3.79 -0.06
N VAL A 35 -0.99 4.76 0.18
CA VAL A 35 -2.07 5.13 -0.74
C VAL A 35 -1.70 6.41 -1.46
N PRO A 36 -2.00 6.55 -2.75
CA PRO A 36 -1.83 7.80 -3.46
C PRO A 36 -2.82 8.84 -2.91
N MET A 37 -2.41 10.12 -2.89
CA MET A 37 -3.28 11.19 -2.39
C MET A 37 -4.64 11.27 -3.11
N ARG A 38 -4.70 10.86 -4.38
CA ARG A 38 -5.95 10.82 -5.16
C ARG A 38 -7.02 9.87 -4.59
N MET A 39 -6.63 8.84 -3.84
CA MET A 39 -7.59 7.94 -3.18
C MET A 39 -8.18 8.54 -1.90
N LEU A 40 -7.61 9.64 -1.41
CA LEU A 40 -8.09 10.32 -0.21
C LEU A 40 -9.16 11.33 -0.61
N ILE A 41 -10.36 11.12 -0.09
CA ILE A 41 -11.45 12.08 -0.19
C ILE A 41 -11.39 12.93 1.09
N THR A 42 -10.92 14.16 0.96
CA THR A 42 -10.78 15.10 2.08
C THR A 42 -10.99 16.53 1.60
N ASP A 43 -11.74 17.32 2.35
CA ASP A 43 -11.87 18.77 2.17
C ASP A 43 -10.82 19.55 3.00
N TYR A 44 -9.98 18.84 3.77
CA TYR A 44 -9.01 19.38 4.71
C TYR A 44 -7.58 19.00 4.34
N PRO A 45 -6.57 19.83 4.69
CA PRO A 45 -5.17 19.49 4.48
C PRO A 45 -4.80 18.24 5.27
N LEU A 46 -4.11 17.33 4.60
CA LEU A 46 -3.65 16.06 5.16
C LEU A 46 -2.57 16.31 6.21
N LYS A 47 -2.75 15.72 7.39
CA LYS A 47 -1.84 15.83 8.53
C LYS A 47 -1.54 14.45 9.09
N VAL A 48 -0.32 14.29 9.58
CA VAL A 48 0.08 13.12 10.35
C VAL A 48 -0.77 13.05 11.63
N GLY A 49 -1.27 11.86 11.94
CA GLY A 49 -2.16 11.59 13.07
C GLY A 49 -3.66 11.64 12.74
N GLN A 50 -4.04 11.96 11.49
CA GLN A 50 -5.46 11.94 11.10
C GLN A 50 -5.98 10.51 10.92
N GLU A 51 -7.18 10.28 11.44
CA GLU A 51 -7.90 9.03 11.26
C GLU A 51 -8.56 8.99 9.88
N VAL A 52 -8.37 7.88 9.17
CA VAL A 52 -8.97 7.62 7.86
C VAL A 52 -9.79 6.35 7.91
N GLY A 53 -10.89 6.33 7.17
CA GLY A 53 -11.74 5.15 7.00
C GLY A 53 -11.80 4.78 5.52
N PHE A 54 -11.65 3.50 5.21
CA PHE A 54 -11.79 3.00 3.85
C PHE A 54 -12.42 1.61 3.86
N ASN A 55 -13.19 1.34 2.82
CA ASN A 55 -13.80 0.04 2.60
C ASN A 55 -12.79 -0.86 1.90
N MET A 56 -12.19 -1.78 2.64
CA MET A 56 -11.31 -2.80 2.11
C MET A 56 -12.18 -3.92 1.54
N SER A 57 -12.07 -4.13 0.22
CA SER A 57 -12.51 -5.37 -0.40
C SER A 57 -11.40 -6.40 -0.21
N TYR A 58 -10.80 -6.99 -1.25
CA TYR A 58 -9.89 -8.13 -1.03
C TYR A 58 -8.64 -8.09 -1.89
N LEU A 59 -7.47 -8.25 -1.24
CA LEU A 59 -6.22 -8.59 -1.89
C LEU A 59 -5.89 -10.06 -1.59
N GLU A 60 -5.86 -10.90 -2.63
CA GLU A 60 -5.66 -12.36 -2.55
C GLU A 60 -4.28 -12.73 -3.10
N VAL A 61 -3.39 -13.29 -2.26
CA VAL A 61 -2.08 -13.84 -2.67
C VAL A 61 -2.19 -15.37 -2.74
N LEU A 62 -1.85 -15.92 -3.91
CA LEU A 62 -2.45 -17.16 -4.41
C LEU A 62 -1.59 -18.41 -4.31
N SER A 63 -0.30 -18.28 -3.99
CA SER A 63 0.67 -19.35 -4.26
C SER A 63 1.78 -19.44 -3.20
N PRO A 64 2.24 -20.68 -2.88
CA PRO A 64 3.26 -20.90 -1.86
C PRO A 64 4.69 -20.57 -2.30
N ASP A 65 4.97 -20.50 -3.60
CA ASP A 65 6.27 -20.06 -4.08
C ASP A 65 6.31 -18.53 -4.11
N ALA A 66 7.36 -17.93 -3.53
CA ALA A 66 7.76 -16.60 -3.95
C ALA A 66 7.90 -16.70 -5.46
N ASN A 67 7.33 -15.75 -6.20
CA ASN A 67 7.52 -15.80 -7.63
C ASN A 67 9.02 -15.55 -7.86
N GLU A 68 9.84 -16.60 -7.96
CA GLU A 68 11.31 -16.53 -7.94
C GLU A 68 11.82 -15.71 -9.14
N LYS A 69 11.01 -15.67 -10.20
CA LYS A 69 11.14 -14.72 -11.32
C LYS A 69 10.92 -13.27 -10.87
N TYR A 70 9.98 -13.00 -9.97
CA TYR A 70 9.70 -11.69 -9.36
C TYR A 70 10.84 -11.25 -8.43
N VAL A 71 11.39 -12.17 -7.64
CA VAL A 71 12.54 -11.94 -6.76
C VAL A 71 13.80 -11.63 -7.59
N SER A 72 14.13 -12.47 -8.58
CA SER A 72 15.27 -12.24 -9.48
C SER A 72 15.13 -10.94 -10.30
N ASN A 73 13.90 -10.51 -10.58
CA ASN A 73 13.62 -9.26 -11.29
C ASN A 73 13.72 -8.00 -10.39
N ILE A 74 13.38 -8.08 -9.10
CA ILE A 74 13.67 -7.00 -8.12
C ILE A 74 15.20 -6.79 -8.05
N GLU A 75 15.96 -7.87 -8.13
CA GLU A 75 17.41 -7.86 -8.00
C GLU A 75 18.16 -7.40 -9.26
N LYS A 76 17.73 -7.77 -10.47
CA LYS A 76 18.28 -7.18 -11.73
C LYS A 76 17.98 -5.68 -11.84
N ARG A 77 16.76 -5.26 -11.49
CA ARG A 77 16.35 -3.83 -11.49
C ARG A 77 17.27 -2.99 -10.62
N ASN A 78 17.46 -3.40 -9.38
CA ASN A 78 18.34 -2.72 -8.44
C ASN A 78 19.83 -2.73 -8.84
N LYS A 79 20.23 -3.47 -9.89
CA LYS A 79 21.59 -3.56 -10.40
C LYS A 79 21.82 -2.73 -11.67
N SER A 80 20.89 -2.75 -12.63
CA SER A 80 20.93 -1.89 -13.82
C SER A 80 20.62 -0.41 -13.53
N ASP A 81 19.77 -0.10 -12.53
CA ASP A 81 19.59 1.28 -12.02
C ASP A 81 20.91 1.86 -11.47
N LYS A 82 21.90 1.01 -11.16
CA LYS A 82 23.24 1.43 -10.73
C LYS A 82 24.28 1.51 -11.87
N GLU A 83 24.01 0.99 -13.07
CA GLU A 83 24.94 1.03 -14.23
C GLU A 83 24.62 2.17 -15.22
N VAL A 84 23.38 2.69 -15.27
CA VAL A 84 22.99 3.85 -16.11
C VAL A 84 23.12 5.19 -15.35
N GLU A 85 23.27 5.16 -14.02
CA GLU A 85 23.68 6.30 -13.18
C GLU A 85 25.21 6.56 -13.22
N LEU A 86 25.95 5.84 -14.08
CA LEU A 86 27.40 6.01 -14.39
C LEU A 86 27.60 6.58 -15.79
#